data_AF-A0A0K0EVJ0-F1
#
_entry.id   AF-A0A0K0EVJ0-F1
#
_cell.length_a   1.000
_cell.length_b   1.000
_cell.length_c   1.000
_cell.angle_alpha   90.00
_cell.angle_beta   90.00
_cell.angle_gamma   90.00
#
_symmetry.space_group_name_H-M   'P 1'
#
loop_
_entity.id
_entity.type
_entity.pdbx_description
1 polymer ?
#
loop_
_entity_poly.entity_id
_entity_poly.type
_entity_poly.pdbx_seq_one_letter_code
_entity_poly.pdbx_strand_id
1 'polypeptide(L)'
;MDYITSFDIRLEKTIYYPGELISGCVILDNCKDIEIQNIFVALRGKAVAYLKTIRGNDKKIVSDYQYLLNYDQLVVGKEYEIDERKESLIKSDRKNSTNIQSKSESQLTTTILPKGSHIFDFSFNLKKENLPCSLETKHCTIRYYIKVIINISRNTSPQGIKYITIIGPQLDCMEEKYMSSITSQDHRLKCLRFCQRGSIGLRMNLRRCAYVGGESLWLRADIENWQHFVVFLKIRLYQNVEIRVDKRNYCEQKLIQSLAMEYRSNGIPESSRYNFDSTKEFPIKIPVLPPTMIGTCRLVQIYYTLKVCLEDENQKEDLFLDFPIVIGTIPYRYPPSMQGTISYDFCTPFVEGGKYISPEFKLIEDSNDEQKVFNRESTILTLNVDENEAPKGSCLDGNIEDGQESECDYILYRPVYVRYNEKDAVKKAKNKVNCSLDDLPSIIPIAKAQQEIIKKEQKIINTKL
;
A
#
# COMPACT_ATOMS: atom_id res chain seq x y z
N MET A 1 -1.81 -29.40 -22.58
CA MET A 1 -2.89 -28.47 -22.14
C MET A 1 -3.93 -28.34 -23.26
N ASP A 2 -4.11 -29.38 -24.08
CA ASP A 2 -4.46 -29.18 -25.50
C ASP A 2 -5.97 -29.14 -25.77
N TYR A 3 -6.78 -29.14 -24.70
CA TYR A 3 -8.24 -29.22 -24.76
C TYR A 3 -8.95 -27.94 -24.31
N ILE A 4 -8.29 -27.12 -23.49
CA ILE A 4 -8.81 -25.84 -23.02
C ILE A 4 -8.27 -24.76 -23.94
N THR A 5 -9.17 -24.08 -24.63
CA THR A 5 -8.83 -23.03 -25.60
C THR A 5 -8.84 -21.64 -24.97
N SER A 6 -9.66 -21.43 -23.95
CA SER A 6 -9.72 -20.17 -23.20
C SER A 6 -10.10 -20.43 -21.75
N PHE A 7 -9.54 -19.64 -20.84
CA PHE A 7 -9.81 -19.71 -19.41
C PHE A 7 -9.63 -18.35 -18.77
N ASP A 8 -10.73 -17.79 -18.26
CA ASP A 8 -10.78 -16.43 -17.71
C ASP A 8 -11.57 -16.39 -16.39
N ILE A 9 -11.23 -15.43 -15.53
CA ILE A 9 -11.92 -15.14 -14.28
C ILE A 9 -12.42 -13.71 -14.36
N ARG A 10 -13.73 -13.55 -14.48
CA ARG A 10 -14.38 -12.24 -14.55
C ARG A 10 -14.99 -11.89 -13.21
N LEU A 11 -14.65 -10.71 -12.72
CA LEU A 11 -15.17 -10.15 -11.48
C LEU A 11 -16.01 -8.93 -11.81
N GLU A 12 -17.05 -8.68 -11.03
CA GLU A 12 -17.86 -7.45 -11.19
C GLU A 12 -17.04 -6.19 -10.87
N LYS A 13 -16.10 -6.29 -9.93
CA LYS A 13 -15.22 -5.22 -9.48
C LYS A 13 -13.81 -5.75 -9.23
N THR A 14 -12.84 -4.85 -9.18
CA THR A 14 -11.43 -5.18 -8.85
C THR A 14 -10.99 -4.60 -7.51
N ILE A 15 -11.82 -3.75 -6.89
CA ILE A 15 -11.56 -3.06 -5.62
C ILE A 15 -12.72 -3.37 -4.68
N TYR A 16 -12.41 -3.81 -3.47
CA TYR A 16 -13.40 -4.19 -2.47
C TYR A 16 -13.07 -3.66 -1.07
N TYR A 17 -14.11 -3.46 -0.26
CA TYR A 17 -14.00 -3.17 1.17
C TYR A 17 -14.36 -4.39 2.03
N PRO A 18 -13.85 -4.48 3.27
CA PRO A 18 -14.33 -5.47 4.23
C PRO A 18 -15.86 -5.38 4.42
N GLY A 19 -16.56 -6.50 4.38
CA GLY A 19 -18.03 -6.55 4.44
C GLY A 19 -18.72 -6.65 3.07
N GLU A 20 -18.02 -6.47 1.96
CA GLU A 20 -18.61 -6.55 0.62
C GLU A 20 -18.70 -7.99 0.10
N LEU A 21 -19.63 -8.20 -0.83
CA LEU A 21 -19.74 -9.43 -1.61
C LEU A 21 -18.79 -9.34 -2.81
N ILE A 22 -17.91 -10.33 -2.95
CA ILE A 22 -17.17 -10.57 -4.19
C ILE A 22 -17.97 -11.55 -5.01
N SER A 23 -18.42 -11.13 -6.19
CA SER A 23 -19.12 -11.98 -7.16
C SER A 23 -18.42 -11.92 -8.52
N GLY A 24 -18.53 -13.02 -9.24
CA GLY A 24 -17.92 -13.19 -10.54
C GLY A 24 -18.23 -14.54 -11.14
N CYS A 25 -17.63 -14.81 -12.29
CA CYS A 25 -17.76 -16.07 -12.98
C CYS A 25 -16.42 -16.55 -13.54
N VAL A 26 -16.29 -17.87 -13.64
CA VAL A 26 -15.22 -18.54 -14.37
C VAL A 26 -15.73 -18.85 -15.75
N ILE A 27 -15.00 -18.45 -16.78
CA ILE A 27 -15.30 -18.75 -18.17
C ILE A 27 -14.28 -19.76 -18.66
N LEU A 28 -14.76 -20.86 -19.22
CA LEU A 28 -13.94 -21.95 -19.69
C LEU A 28 -14.43 -22.40 -21.06
N ASP A 29 -13.55 -22.32 -22.06
CA ASP A 29 -13.82 -22.85 -23.39
C ASP A 29 -12.96 -24.09 -23.63
N ASN A 30 -13.59 -25.15 -24.10
CA ASN A 30 -12.93 -26.41 -24.44
C ASN A 30 -13.27 -26.89 -25.85
N CYS A 31 -12.27 -27.42 -26.56
CA CYS A 31 -12.42 -27.91 -27.92
C CYS A 31 -12.88 -29.38 -28.01
N LYS A 32 -12.88 -30.11 -26.88
CA LYS A 32 -13.26 -31.53 -26.74
C LYS A 32 -13.90 -31.76 -25.38
N ASP A 33 -14.65 -32.85 -25.23
CA ASP A 33 -15.18 -33.30 -23.94
C ASP A 33 -14.03 -33.60 -22.97
N ILE A 34 -14.13 -33.09 -21.73
CA ILE A 34 -13.10 -33.24 -20.69
C ILE A 34 -13.69 -33.97 -19.50
N GLU A 35 -13.01 -35.00 -19.03
CA GLU A 35 -13.35 -35.67 -17.78
C GLU A 35 -12.75 -34.90 -16.60
N ILE A 36 -13.62 -34.23 -15.83
CA ILE A 36 -13.22 -33.42 -14.67
C ILE A 36 -13.72 -34.07 -13.37
N GLN A 37 -12.93 -33.95 -12.31
CA GLN A 37 -13.31 -34.37 -10.95
C GLN A 37 -14.11 -33.27 -10.27
N ASN A 38 -13.55 -32.06 -10.26
CA ASN A 38 -14.21 -30.87 -9.74
C ASN A 38 -13.58 -29.58 -10.27
N ILE A 39 -14.34 -28.48 -10.14
CA ILE A 39 -13.86 -27.11 -10.32
C ILE A 39 -14.02 -26.38 -8.99
N PHE A 40 -12.91 -25.84 -8.52
CA PHE A 40 -12.80 -25.21 -7.23
C PHE A 40 -12.40 -23.74 -7.39
N VAL A 41 -13.12 -22.86 -6.71
CA VAL A 41 -12.80 -21.45 -6.63
C VAL A 41 -12.41 -21.13 -5.19
N ALA A 42 -11.26 -20.50 -5.02
CA ALA A 42 -10.69 -20.14 -3.74
C ALA A 42 -10.47 -18.63 -3.66
N LEU A 43 -11.03 -17.98 -2.64
CA LEU A 43 -10.63 -16.64 -2.24
C LEU A 43 -9.50 -16.75 -1.21
N ARG A 44 -8.35 -16.18 -1.54
CA ARG A 44 -7.15 -16.21 -0.71
C ARG A 44 -6.68 -14.80 -0.39
N GLY A 45 -6.23 -14.62 0.83
CA GLY A 45 -5.55 -13.43 1.31
C GLY A 45 -4.30 -13.86 2.06
N LYS A 46 -3.12 -13.43 1.63
CA LYS A 46 -1.86 -13.85 2.24
C LYS A 46 -0.94 -12.64 2.41
N ALA A 47 -0.44 -12.46 3.62
CA ALA A 47 0.69 -11.59 3.91
C ALA A 47 1.97 -12.42 3.94
N VAL A 48 3.03 -11.93 3.30
CA VAL A 48 4.35 -12.57 3.29
C VAL A 48 5.38 -11.51 3.62
N ALA A 49 6.26 -11.78 4.58
CA ALA A 49 7.36 -10.90 4.94
C ALA A 49 8.69 -11.66 4.82
N TYR A 50 9.74 -10.94 4.42
CA TYR A 50 11.10 -11.47 4.33
C TYR A 50 12.13 -10.41 4.74
N LEU A 51 13.03 -10.80 5.63
CA LEU A 51 14.14 -9.98 6.11
C LEU A 51 15.47 -10.68 5.80
N LYS A 52 16.41 -9.91 5.24
CA LYS A 52 17.79 -10.36 5.03
C LYS A 52 18.59 -9.99 6.30
N THR A 53 19.07 -11.00 7.02
CA THR A 53 19.89 -10.81 8.23
C THR A 53 21.33 -11.21 7.95
N ILE A 54 22.27 -10.44 8.49
CA ILE A 54 23.72 -10.74 8.44
C ILE A 54 24.17 -11.05 9.87
N ARG A 55 24.69 -12.26 10.10
CA ARG A 55 25.35 -12.62 11.38
C ARG A 55 26.75 -13.14 11.06
N GLY A 56 27.77 -12.34 11.35
CA GLY A 56 29.14 -12.63 10.92
C GLY A 56 29.27 -12.58 9.40
N ASN A 57 29.84 -13.63 8.79
CA ASN A 57 29.97 -13.74 7.33
C ASN A 57 28.74 -14.38 6.65
N ASP A 58 27.78 -14.89 7.42
CA ASP A 58 26.62 -15.59 6.87
C ASP A 58 25.44 -14.64 6.62
N LYS A 59 24.97 -14.63 5.37
CA LYS A 59 23.72 -13.98 4.96
C LYS A 59 22.59 -14.98 5.03
N LYS A 60 21.61 -14.75 5.90
CA LYS A 60 20.41 -15.59 6.02
C LYS A 60 19.16 -14.77 5.68
N ILE A 61 18.31 -15.31 4.83
CA ILE A 61 16.99 -14.75 4.56
C ILE A 61 16.00 -15.45 5.46
N VAL A 62 15.23 -14.69 6.22
CA VAL A 62 14.20 -15.21 7.10
C VAL A 62 12.86 -14.68 6.64
N SER A 63 11.94 -15.59 6.32
CA SER A 63 10.59 -15.28 5.89
C SER A 63 9.55 -15.77 6.88
N ASP A 64 8.38 -15.14 6.90
CA ASP A 64 7.20 -15.56 7.64
C ASP A 64 5.95 -15.17 6.84
N TYR A 65 4.83 -15.84 7.10
CA TYR A 65 3.58 -15.60 6.39
C TYR A 65 2.37 -15.65 7.33
N GLN A 66 1.29 -15.00 6.92
CA GLN A 66 0.02 -14.99 7.61
C GLN A 66 -1.10 -15.17 6.57
N TYR A 67 -1.95 -16.16 6.77
CA TYR A 67 -3.22 -16.24 6.05
C TYR A 67 -4.19 -15.22 6.65
N LEU A 68 -4.72 -14.36 5.79
CA LEU A 68 -5.69 -13.32 6.13
C LEU A 68 -7.09 -13.73 5.68
N LEU A 69 -7.20 -14.42 4.54
CA LEU A 69 -8.44 -15.01 4.05
C LEU A 69 -8.17 -16.38 3.43
N ASN A 70 -9.11 -17.31 3.64
CA ASN A 70 -9.04 -18.65 3.10
C ASN A 70 -10.46 -19.23 2.96
N TYR A 71 -11.15 -18.84 1.88
CA TYR A 71 -12.48 -19.34 1.55
C TYR A 71 -12.46 -20.16 0.28
N ASP A 72 -13.33 -21.15 0.26
CA ASP A 72 -13.38 -22.21 -0.74
C ASP A 72 -14.83 -22.41 -1.18
N GLN A 73 -15.04 -22.47 -2.48
CA GLN A 73 -16.33 -22.76 -3.09
C GLN A 73 -16.14 -23.80 -4.19
N LEU A 74 -16.80 -24.94 -4.03
CA LEU A 74 -16.94 -25.93 -5.08
C LEU A 74 -18.02 -25.47 -6.05
N VAL A 75 -17.69 -25.35 -7.34
CA VAL A 75 -18.67 -24.91 -8.36
C VAL A 75 -19.12 -26.06 -9.25
N VAL A 76 -18.25 -27.06 -9.46
CA VAL A 76 -18.59 -28.29 -10.19
C VAL A 76 -18.00 -29.50 -9.50
N GLY A 77 -18.71 -30.62 -9.53
CA GLY A 77 -18.28 -31.90 -8.99
C GLY A 77 -18.75 -32.11 -7.55
N LYS A 78 -18.11 -33.06 -6.85
CA LYS A 78 -18.33 -33.31 -5.42
C LYS A 78 -17.09 -32.94 -4.62
N GLU A 79 -17.32 -32.46 -3.41
CA GLU A 79 -16.25 -32.21 -2.45
C GLU A 79 -15.65 -33.56 -2.07
N TYR A 80 -14.33 -33.68 -2.19
CA TYR A 80 -13.65 -34.87 -1.71
C TYR A 80 -13.46 -34.69 -0.21
N GLU A 81 -14.18 -35.44 0.62
CA GLU A 81 -13.78 -35.60 2.01
C GLU A 81 -12.41 -36.28 2.00
N ILE A 82 -11.36 -35.50 2.23
CA ILE A 82 -10.03 -36.03 2.50
C ILE A 82 -10.11 -36.65 3.90
N ASP A 83 -10.49 -37.92 3.96
CA ASP A 83 -10.48 -38.74 5.19
C ASP A 83 -9.06 -38.86 5.80
N GLU A 84 -8.02 -38.38 5.11
CA GLU A 84 -6.62 -38.48 5.54
C GLU A 84 -6.10 -37.33 6.40
N ARG A 85 -6.88 -36.29 6.72
CA ARG A 85 -6.41 -35.24 7.66
C ARG A 85 -6.49 -35.63 9.14
N LYS A 86 -7.01 -36.83 9.46
CA LYS A 86 -7.03 -37.37 10.84
C LYS A 86 -5.95 -38.43 11.14
N GLU A 87 -5.17 -38.89 10.17
CA GLU A 87 -4.15 -39.94 10.42
C GLU A 87 -2.69 -39.44 10.58
N SER A 88 -2.42 -38.14 10.53
CA SER A 88 -1.08 -37.60 10.84
C SER A 88 -0.88 -37.17 12.30
N LEU A 89 -1.84 -37.46 13.20
CA LEU A 89 -1.72 -37.20 14.64
C LEU A 89 -1.64 -38.46 15.52
N ILE A 90 -1.61 -39.67 14.95
CA ILE A 90 -1.44 -40.92 15.73
C ILE A 90 -0.48 -41.87 15.00
N LYS A 91 0.81 -41.52 14.95
CA LYS A 91 1.89 -42.50 14.76
C LYS A 91 3.06 -42.19 15.69
N SER A 92 2.83 -42.39 16.98
CA SER A 92 3.84 -42.96 17.86
C SER A 92 3.21 -44.17 18.55
N ASP A 93 3.88 -45.31 18.42
CA ASP A 93 3.66 -46.56 19.15
C ASP A 93 2.55 -47.49 18.63
N ARG A 94 2.93 -48.42 17.74
CA ARG A 94 3.22 -49.83 18.12
C ARG A 94 3.46 -50.70 16.90
N LYS A 95 4.49 -51.53 17.00
CA LYS A 95 4.67 -52.76 16.22
C LYS A 95 3.45 -53.66 16.45
N ASN A 96 2.74 -54.02 15.39
CA ASN A 96 2.44 -55.43 15.09
C ASN A 96 1.70 -55.57 13.75
N SER A 97 2.18 -56.57 13.00
CA SER A 97 1.59 -57.21 11.83
C SER A 97 0.06 -57.32 11.88
N THR A 98 -0.62 -56.97 10.78
CA THR A 98 -1.64 -57.83 10.16
C THR A 98 -1.95 -57.33 8.76
N ASN A 99 -1.91 -58.25 7.79
CA ASN A 99 -2.39 -58.05 6.42
C ASN A 99 -3.89 -57.66 6.46
N ILE A 100 -4.19 -56.43 6.10
CA ILE A 100 -5.53 -56.03 5.68
C ILE A 100 -5.36 -55.33 4.33
N GLN A 101 -5.74 -56.04 3.27
CA GLN A 101 -6.03 -55.44 1.97
C GLN A 101 -7.20 -54.48 2.15
N SER A 102 -6.92 -53.19 2.36
CA SER A 102 -7.91 -52.13 2.18
C SER A 102 -8.02 -51.82 0.70
N LYS A 103 -8.81 -52.66 0.02
CA LYS A 103 -9.32 -52.37 -1.33
C LYS A 103 -10.45 -51.35 -1.17
N SER A 104 -10.09 -50.08 -0.98
CA SER A 104 -11.02 -48.95 -1.12
C SER A 104 -10.61 -48.16 -2.36
N GLU A 105 -10.92 -48.73 -3.53
CA GLU A 105 -11.12 -47.90 -4.73
C GLU A 105 -12.35 -47.02 -4.44
N SER A 106 -12.14 -45.85 -3.85
CA SER A 106 -13.10 -44.76 -3.95
C SER A 106 -13.19 -44.45 -5.45
N GLN A 107 -14.24 -44.95 -6.11
CA GLN A 107 -14.53 -44.58 -7.48
C GLN A 107 -14.64 -43.05 -7.51
N LEU A 108 -13.64 -42.38 -8.08
CA LEU A 108 -13.71 -40.96 -8.32
C LEU A 108 -14.91 -40.74 -9.23
N THR A 109 -15.97 -40.12 -8.70
CA THR A 109 -17.13 -39.73 -9.50
C THR A 109 -16.68 -38.58 -10.38
N THR A 110 -16.31 -38.91 -11.61
CA THR A 110 -15.93 -37.93 -12.62
C THR A 110 -17.17 -37.42 -13.34
N THR A 111 -17.13 -36.16 -13.74
CA THR A 111 -18.17 -35.51 -14.53
C THR A 111 -17.57 -35.18 -15.90
N ILE A 112 -18.34 -35.43 -16.96
CA ILE A 112 -17.94 -35.04 -18.31
C ILE A 112 -18.34 -33.58 -18.52
N LEU A 113 -17.36 -32.72 -18.74
CA LEU A 113 -17.55 -31.36 -19.22
C LEU A 113 -17.62 -31.40 -20.75
N PRO A 114 -18.80 -31.18 -21.37
CA PRO A 114 -18.94 -31.31 -22.82
C PRO A 114 -18.14 -30.23 -23.54
N LYS A 115 -17.78 -30.47 -24.80
CA LYS A 115 -17.18 -29.45 -25.67
C LYS A 115 -18.09 -28.22 -25.75
N GLY A 116 -17.54 -27.03 -25.50
CA GLY A 116 -18.27 -25.78 -25.66
C GLY A 116 -17.72 -24.66 -24.79
N SER A 117 -18.59 -23.71 -24.49
CA SER A 117 -18.30 -22.61 -23.57
C SER A 117 -19.09 -22.83 -22.29
N HIS A 118 -18.42 -22.69 -21.15
CA HIS A 118 -18.98 -22.91 -19.83
C HIS A 118 -18.77 -21.70 -18.94
N ILE A 119 -19.81 -21.36 -18.19
CA ILE A 119 -19.80 -20.24 -17.25
C ILE A 119 -20.17 -20.79 -15.87
N PHE A 120 -19.31 -20.53 -14.89
CA PHE A 120 -19.45 -21.01 -13.53
C PHE A 120 -19.43 -19.83 -12.56
N ASP A 121 -20.58 -19.48 -12.00
CA ASP A 121 -20.71 -18.36 -11.08
C ASP A 121 -20.17 -18.71 -9.68
N PHE A 122 -19.56 -17.73 -9.03
CA PHE A 122 -19.11 -17.85 -7.65
C PHE A 122 -19.37 -16.56 -6.87
N SER A 123 -19.47 -16.70 -5.55
CA SER A 123 -19.64 -15.54 -4.68
C SER A 123 -19.04 -15.79 -3.29
N PHE A 124 -18.26 -14.83 -2.80
CA PHE A 124 -17.69 -14.86 -1.47
C PHE A 124 -18.10 -13.63 -0.69
N ASN A 125 -18.62 -13.82 0.51
CA ASN A 125 -18.87 -12.71 1.43
C ASN A 125 -17.58 -12.40 2.20
N LEU A 126 -17.01 -11.21 1.98
CA LEU A 126 -15.94 -10.71 2.82
C LEU A 126 -16.53 -10.43 4.20
N LYS A 127 -16.26 -11.30 5.18
CA LYS A 127 -16.63 -11.02 6.56
C LYS A 127 -16.13 -9.62 6.95
N LYS A 128 -16.90 -8.94 7.82
CA LYS A 128 -16.56 -7.63 8.39
C LYS A 128 -15.41 -7.76 9.40
N GLU A 129 -14.33 -8.40 8.98
CA GLU A 129 -13.08 -8.54 9.70
C GLU A 129 -12.17 -7.35 9.40
N ASN A 130 -11.23 -7.09 10.30
CA ASN A 130 -10.26 -6.00 10.17
C ASN A 130 -9.17 -6.35 9.15
N LEU A 131 -9.55 -6.55 7.89
CA LEU A 131 -8.63 -6.96 6.84
C LEU A 131 -7.64 -5.81 6.54
N PRO A 132 -6.33 -6.09 6.48
CA PRO A 132 -5.35 -5.10 6.05
C PRO A 132 -5.53 -4.73 4.57
N CYS A 133 -5.00 -3.58 4.14
CA CYS A 133 -5.00 -3.24 2.72
C CYS A 133 -4.10 -4.17 1.91
N SER A 134 -4.41 -4.30 0.63
CA SER A 134 -3.45 -4.79 -0.35
C SER A 134 -2.22 -3.88 -0.36
N LEU A 135 -1.02 -4.46 -0.23
CA LEU A 135 0.21 -3.70 0.01
C LEU A 135 1.41 -4.35 -0.67
N GLU A 136 2.25 -3.54 -1.30
CA GLU A 136 3.53 -3.96 -1.88
C GLU A 136 4.67 -3.12 -1.31
N THR A 137 5.60 -3.75 -0.60
CA THR A 137 6.77 -3.09 0.00
C THR A 137 8.05 -3.83 -0.37
N LYS A 138 9.21 -3.28 -0.02
CA LYS A 138 10.49 -3.96 -0.22
C LYS A 138 10.62 -5.30 0.53
N HIS A 139 9.93 -5.47 1.64
CA HIS A 139 10.17 -6.57 2.58
C HIS A 139 8.91 -7.32 3.01
N CYS A 140 7.74 -6.86 2.57
CA CYS A 140 6.45 -7.45 2.88
C CYS A 140 5.44 -7.19 1.75
N THR A 141 4.61 -8.19 1.46
CA THR A 141 3.52 -8.10 0.49
C THR A 141 2.24 -8.62 1.11
N ILE A 142 1.11 -7.97 0.81
CA ILE A 142 -0.23 -8.40 1.20
C ILE A 142 -1.06 -8.47 -0.07
N ARG A 143 -1.49 -9.67 -0.44
CA ARG A 143 -2.22 -9.92 -1.68
C ARG A 143 -3.50 -10.68 -1.43
N TYR A 144 -4.51 -10.30 -2.19
CA TYR A 144 -5.80 -10.94 -2.25
C TYR A 144 -6.05 -11.37 -3.69
N TYR A 145 -6.53 -12.60 -3.86
CA TYR A 145 -6.77 -13.15 -5.19
C TYR A 145 -7.85 -14.23 -5.16
N ILE A 146 -8.55 -14.35 -6.28
CA ILE A 146 -9.36 -15.50 -6.63
C ILE A 146 -8.45 -16.49 -7.36
N LYS A 147 -8.42 -17.73 -6.87
CA LYS A 147 -7.73 -18.84 -7.49
C LYS A 147 -8.73 -19.90 -7.93
N VAL A 148 -8.73 -20.22 -9.20
CA VAL A 148 -9.55 -21.29 -9.76
C VAL A 148 -8.66 -22.48 -10.07
N ILE A 149 -9.10 -23.67 -9.69
CA ILE A 149 -8.40 -24.94 -9.94
C ILE A 149 -9.39 -25.89 -10.60
N ILE A 150 -9.06 -26.37 -11.79
CA ILE A 150 -9.84 -27.38 -12.50
C ILE A 150 -9.12 -28.70 -12.34
N ASN A 151 -9.69 -29.64 -11.59
CA ASN A 151 -9.08 -30.95 -11.41
C ASN A 151 -9.52 -31.88 -12.52
N ILE A 152 -8.64 -32.09 -13.50
CA ILE A 152 -8.87 -32.97 -14.65
C ILE A 152 -8.42 -34.38 -14.29
N SER A 153 -9.21 -35.39 -14.63
CA SER A 153 -8.83 -36.78 -14.42
C SER A 153 -7.59 -37.15 -15.23
N ARG A 154 -6.61 -37.76 -14.56
CA ARG A 154 -5.38 -38.31 -15.17
C ARG A 154 -4.50 -37.28 -15.90
N ASN A 155 -4.73 -35.97 -15.69
CA ASN A 155 -3.96 -34.87 -16.27
C ASN A 155 -3.58 -33.85 -15.20
N THR A 156 -2.70 -32.91 -15.55
CA THR A 156 -2.38 -31.77 -14.67
C THR A 156 -3.57 -30.84 -14.53
N SER A 157 -3.84 -30.39 -13.30
CA SER A 157 -4.93 -29.46 -13.00
C SER A 157 -4.56 -28.03 -13.40
N PRO A 158 -5.18 -27.44 -14.44
CA PRO A 158 -4.95 -26.03 -14.77
C PRO A 158 -5.44 -25.12 -13.64
N GLN A 159 -4.74 -24.00 -13.46
CA GLN A 159 -5.00 -23.03 -12.41
C GLN A 159 -5.03 -21.62 -12.98
N GLY A 160 -5.93 -20.80 -12.45
CA GLY A 160 -6.08 -19.38 -12.83
C GLY A 160 -6.08 -18.53 -11.60
N ILE A 161 -5.43 -17.37 -11.65
CA ILE A 161 -5.34 -16.45 -10.53
C ILE A 161 -5.73 -15.05 -11.02
N LYS A 162 -6.71 -14.44 -10.34
CA LYS A 162 -7.09 -13.04 -10.55
C LYS A 162 -6.91 -12.27 -9.26
N TYR A 163 -6.05 -11.26 -9.28
CA TYR A 163 -5.79 -10.42 -8.12
C TYR A 163 -6.86 -9.34 -7.93
N ILE A 164 -7.12 -8.99 -6.68
CA ILE A 164 -8.07 -7.94 -6.27
C ILE A 164 -7.42 -7.01 -5.24
N THR A 165 -7.86 -5.75 -5.22
CA THR A 165 -7.44 -4.77 -4.21
C THR A 165 -8.43 -4.74 -3.06
N ILE A 166 -7.95 -4.91 -1.82
CA ILE A 166 -8.75 -4.67 -0.61
C ILE A 166 -8.38 -3.31 -0.01
N ILE A 167 -9.38 -2.46 0.20
CA ILE A 167 -9.27 -1.18 0.90
C ILE A 167 -9.67 -1.37 2.36
N GLY A 168 -8.71 -1.84 3.17
CA GLY A 168 -8.87 -2.03 4.60
C GLY A 168 -7.66 -1.52 5.38
N PRO A 169 -7.74 -1.35 6.71
CA PRO A 169 -8.93 -1.48 7.54
C PRO A 169 -9.98 -0.38 7.28
N GLN A 170 -11.21 -0.60 7.75
CA GLN A 170 -12.23 0.46 7.76
C GLN A 170 -11.87 1.48 8.84
N LEU A 171 -11.42 2.65 8.42
CA LEU A 171 -11.02 3.75 9.29
C LEU A 171 -11.83 4.98 8.93
N ASP A 172 -12.75 5.34 9.82
CA ASP A 172 -13.60 6.51 9.64
C ASP A 172 -12.97 7.74 10.29
N CYS A 173 -12.60 8.72 9.47
CA CYS A 173 -12.01 9.97 9.92
C CYS A 173 -12.98 10.82 10.78
N MET A 174 -14.27 10.47 10.83
CA MET A 174 -15.27 11.09 11.70
C MET A 174 -15.34 10.46 13.11
N GLU A 175 -14.61 9.38 13.40
CA GLU A 175 -14.60 8.78 14.75
C GLU A 175 -14.14 9.79 15.81
N GLU A 176 -14.82 9.81 16.96
CA GLU A 176 -14.64 10.83 18.01
C GLU A 176 -13.18 11.00 18.45
N LYS A 177 -12.43 9.89 18.59
CA LYS A 177 -11.00 9.90 18.95
C LYS A 177 -10.11 10.65 17.95
N TYR A 178 -10.55 10.85 16.71
CA TYR A 178 -9.79 11.54 15.67
C TYR A 178 -10.18 13.01 15.49
N MET A 179 -11.28 13.43 16.10
CA MET A 179 -11.90 14.74 15.93
C MET A 179 -11.36 15.80 16.89
N SER A 180 -10.61 15.39 17.90
CA SER A 180 -10.02 16.30 18.88
C SER A 180 -8.83 17.05 18.28
N SER A 181 -8.77 18.35 18.53
CA SER A 181 -7.63 19.17 18.12
C SER A 181 -6.41 18.84 18.96
N ILE A 182 -5.28 18.59 18.32
CA ILE A 182 -4.00 18.38 18.98
C ILE A 182 -3.24 19.70 18.98
N THR A 183 -2.94 20.21 20.18
CA THR A 183 -2.14 21.42 20.36
C THR A 183 -0.80 21.03 20.96
N SER A 184 0.29 21.56 20.42
CA SER A 184 1.63 21.39 20.98
C SER A 184 2.41 22.69 20.86
N GLN A 185 3.28 22.96 21.83
CA GLN A 185 4.10 24.16 21.82
C GLN A 185 5.49 23.86 22.37
N ASP A 186 6.50 24.49 21.80
CA ASP A 186 7.88 24.50 22.29
C ASP A 186 8.45 25.92 22.19
N HIS A 187 9.38 26.25 23.07
CA HIS A 187 10.02 27.55 23.14
C HIS A 187 11.47 27.39 23.63
N ARG A 188 12.41 28.02 22.93
CA ARG A 188 13.83 27.95 23.25
C ARG A 188 14.48 29.33 23.32
N LEU A 189 15.36 29.47 24.31
CA LEU A 189 16.26 30.60 24.43
C LEU A 189 17.59 30.26 23.76
N LYS A 190 18.06 31.13 22.87
CA LYS A 190 19.39 31.05 22.27
C LYS A 190 20.23 32.20 22.79
N CYS A 191 21.36 31.86 23.43
CA CYS A 191 22.37 32.83 23.84
C CYS A 191 23.59 32.67 22.94
N LEU A 192 23.95 33.72 22.20
CA LEU A 192 25.22 33.76 21.48
C LEU A 192 26.36 34.07 22.46
N ARG A 193 27.60 33.68 22.11
CA ARG A 193 28.82 33.80 22.95
C ARG A 193 29.13 35.22 23.47
N PHE A 194 28.42 36.25 23.02
CA PHE A 194 28.56 37.66 23.42
C PHE A 194 27.23 38.28 23.92
N CYS A 195 26.50 37.57 24.79
CA CYS A 195 25.39 38.08 25.61
C CYS A 195 24.12 38.60 24.91
N GLN A 196 23.97 38.45 23.58
CA GLN A 196 22.66 38.62 22.93
C GLN A 196 21.80 37.36 23.15
N ARG A 197 20.65 37.56 23.80
CA ARG A 197 19.63 36.53 24.04
C ARG A 197 18.51 36.73 23.03
N GLY A 198 18.37 35.80 22.09
CA GLY A 198 17.17 35.70 21.27
C GLY A 198 16.29 34.56 21.77
N SER A 199 14.97 34.64 21.55
CA SER A 199 14.07 33.50 21.78
C SER A 199 13.38 33.07 20.50
N ILE A 200 12.98 31.81 20.45
CA ILE A 200 12.17 31.28 19.35
C ILE A 200 11.05 30.43 19.94
N GLY A 201 9.83 30.66 19.49
CA GLY A 201 8.63 29.99 19.97
C GLY A 201 7.81 29.44 18.82
N LEU A 202 7.26 28.25 19.03
CA LEU A 202 6.41 27.55 18.06
C LEU A 202 5.20 26.97 18.79
N ARG A 203 3.99 27.37 18.40
CA ARG A 203 2.74 26.79 18.90
C ARG A 203 1.89 26.31 17.73
N MET A 204 1.69 25.01 17.65
CA MET A 204 0.85 24.35 16.65
C MET A 204 -0.53 24.01 17.19
N ASN A 205 -1.53 24.15 16.34
CA ASN A 205 -2.85 23.57 16.51
C ASN A 205 -3.23 22.79 15.25
N LEU A 206 -3.29 21.47 15.38
CA LEU A 206 -3.79 20.56 14.36
C LEU A 206 -5.25 20.25 14.67
N ARG A 207 -6.17 20.55 13.76
CA ARG A 207 -7.62 20.47 14.07
C ARG A 207 -8.12 19.04 14.34
N ARG A 208 -7.58 18.07 13.60
CA ARG A 208 -7.92 16.63 13.68
C ARG A 208 -6.69 15.81 13.33
N CYS A 209 -6.64 14.54 13.73
CA CYS A 209 -5.48 13.69 13.49
C CYS A 209 -5.71 12.58 12.45
N ALA A 210 -6.91 12.42 11.91
CA ALA A 210 -7.17 11.48 10.80
C ALA A 210 -7.48 12.22 9.50
N TYR A 211 -6.94 11.73 8.36
CA TYR A 211 -7.12 12.30 7.02
C TYR A 211 -7.19 11.19 5.96
N VAL A 212 -7.80 11.48 4.81
CA VAL A 212 -7.74 10.61 3.61
C VAL A 212 -6.83 11.25 2.55
N GLY A 213 -6.21 10.43 1.69
CA GLY A 213 -5.41 10.94 0.57
C GLY A 213 -6.22 11.91 -0.28
N GLY A 214 -5.65 13.05 -0.66
CA GLY A 214 -6.32 14.12 -1.39
C GLY A 214 -6.96 15.21 -0.53
N GLU A 215 -7.21 14.97 0.77
CA GLU A 215 -7.72 16.00 1.69
C GLU A 215 -6.64 17.04 2.04
N SER A 216 -7.09 18.27 2.29
CA SER A 216 -6.26 19.35 2.80
C SER A 216 -6.03 19.22 4.32
N LEU A 217 -4.77 19.31 4.75
CA LEU A 217 -4.36 19.35 6.15
C LEU A 217 -4.75 20.69 6.78
N TRP A 218 -5.48 20.67 7.90
CA TRP A 218 -5.92 21.90 8.59
C TRP A 218 -5.05 22.14 9.81
N LEU A 219 -3.98 22.92 9.59
CA LEU A 219 -2.94 23.21 10.56
C LEU A 219 -2.81 24.72 10.73
N ARG A 220 -2.75 25.15 12.00
CA ARG A 220 -2.43 26.53 12.37
C ARG A 220 -1.18 26.58 13.21
N ALA A 221 -0.43 27.65 13.02
CA ALA A 221 0.90 27.77 13.55
C ALA A 221 1.21 29.20 13.98
N ASP A 222 1.39 29.42 15.28
CA ASP A 222 1.87 30.69 15.81
C ASP A 222 3.38 30.59 16.06
N ILE A 223 4.15 31.43 15.37
CA ILE A 223 5.61 31.41 15.37
C ILE A 223 6.10 32.76 15.90
N GLU A 224 6.95 32.71 16.92
CA GLU A 224 7.57 33.87 17.53
C GLU A 224 9.08 33.80 17.25
N ASN A 225 9.57 34.65 16.35
CA ASN A 225 10.98 34.73 15.99
C ASN A 225 11.60 35.99 16.61
N TRP A 226 12.11 35.89 17.83
CA TRP A 226 12.88 36.95 18.50
C TRP A 226 14.39 36.73 18.35
N GLN A 227 14.82 36.16 17.22
CA GLN A 227 16.22 36.05 16.82
C GLN A 227 16.63 37.22 15.92
N HIS A 228 17.91 37.21 15.51
CA HIS A 228 18.52 38.13 14.54
C HIS A 228 18.78 37.44 13.18
N PHE A 229 17.95 36.48 12.82
CA PHE A 229 18.01 35.80 11.52
C PHE A 229 16.62 35.29 11.13
N VAL A 230 16.44 35.04 9.83
CA VAL A 230 15.19 34.53 9.24
C VAL A 230 15.00 33.05 9.57
N VAL A 231 13.77 32.65 9.86
CA VAL A 231 13.40 31.24 10.09
C VAL A 231 12.31 30.78 9.13
N PHE A 232 12.21 29.48 8.90
CA PHE A 232 11.26 28.87 7.98
C PHE A 232 10.48 27.79 8.72
N LEU A 233 9.15 27.76 8.55
CA LEU A 233 8.33 26.67 9.04
C LEU A 233 8.48 25.48 8.09
N LYS A 234 8.86 24.33 8.64
CA LYS A 234 9.01 23.08 7.89
C LYS A 234 8.06 22.03 8.44
N ILE A 235 7.29 21.41 7.54
CA ILE A 235 6.29 20.40 7.86
C ILE A 235 6.61 19.16 7.03
N ARG A 236 6.72 18.00 7.67
CA ARG A 236 7.02 16.73 7.01
C ARG A 236 6.07 15.64 7.48
N LEU A 237 5.47 14.92 6.54
CA LEU A 237 4.72 13.72 6.82
C LEU A 237 5.61 12.50 6.57
N TYR A 238 5.82 11.68 7.59
CA TYR A 238 6.57 10.44 7.49
C TYR A 238 5.64 9.23 7.55
N GLN A 239 5.83 8.29 6.62
CA GLN A 239 5.31 6.94 6.72
C GLN A 239 6.32 6.08 7.48
N ASN A 240 5.86 5.41 8.52
CA ASN A 240 6.64 4.42 9.25
C ASN A 240 6.05 3.04 8.97
N VAL A 241 6.85 2.14 8.40
CA VAL A 241 6.48 0.75 8.13
C VAL A 241 7.34 -0.16 8.99
N GLU A 242 6.70 -0.80 9.95
CA GLU A 242 7.33 -1.75 10.85
C GLU A 242 7.03 -3.16 10.38
N ILE A 243 8.06 -3.93 10.04
CA ILE A 243 7.94 -5.30 9.58
C ILE A 243 8.54 -6.20 10.64
N ARG A 244 7.76 -7.19 11.09
CA ARG A 244 8.13 -8.14 12.12
C ARG A 244 8.02 -9.56 11.60
N VAL A 245 9.11 -10.30 11.70
CA VAL A 245 9.18 -11.72 11.34
C VAL A 245 9.45 -12.49 12.62
N ASP A 246 8.48 -13.29 13.05
CA ASP A 246 8.53 -14.00 14.33
C ASP A 246 8.39 -15.51 14.12
N LYS A 247 9.46 -16.24 14.42
CA LYS A 247 9.53 -17.71 14.38
C LYS A 247 9.91 -18.19 15.78
N ARG A 248 9.52 -19.42 16.15
CA ARG A 248 9.62 -20.00 17.51
C ARG A 248 10.83 -19.57 18.37
N ASN A 249 12.03 -19.43 17.78
CA ASN A 249 13.25 -19.03 18.49
C ASN A 249 13.96 -17.80 17.86
N TYR A 250 13.27 -17.01 17.03
CA TYR A 250 13.86 -15.96 16.21
C TYR A 250 12.84 -14.87 15.88
N CYS A 251 13.07 -13.67 16.44
CA CYS A 251 12.31 -12.47 16.11
C CYS A 251 13.27 -11.46 15.48
N GLU A 252 12.93 -10.97 14.29
CA GLU A 252 13.58 -9.82 13.67
C GLU A 252 12.54 -8.77 13.34
N GLN A 253 12.97 -7.52 13.46
CA GLN A 253 12.14 -6.37 13.19
C GLN A 253 12.92 -5.37 12.35
N LYS A 254 12.22 -4.74 11.41
CA LYS A 254 12.75 -3.67 10.60
C LYS A 254 11.77 -2.52 10.56
N LEU A 255 12.23 -1.33 10.94
CA LEU A 255 11.49 -0.09 10.77
C LEU A 255 12.02 0.64 9.54
N ILE A 256 11.11 0.98 8.62
CA ILE A 256 11.39 1.78 7.44
C ILE A 256 10.63 3.09 7.59
N GLN A 257 11.36 4.20 7.53
CA GLN A 257 10.78 5.53 7.55
C GLN A 257 10.94 6.17 6.17
N SER A 258 9.83 6.57 5.56
CA SER A 258 9.79 7.20 4.24
C SER A 258 9.14 8.58 4.34
N LEU A 259 9.73 9.59 3.68
CA LEU A 259 9.16 10.93 3.61
C LEU A 259 8.02 10.93 2.58
N ALA A 260 6.79 11.09 3.07
CA ALA A 260 5.58 11.08 2.24
C ALA A 260 5.27 12.46 1.66
N MET A 261 5.56 13.55 2.37
CA MET A 261 5.32 14.91 1.91
C MET A 261 6.18 15.88 2.73
N GLU A 262 6.65 16.94 2.09
CA GLU A 262 7.38 18.04 2.73
C GLU A 262 6.80 19.38 2.27
N TYR A 263 6.65 20.30 3.20
CA TYR A 263 6.29 21.69 2.97
C TYR A 263 7.27 22.59 3.70
N ARG A 264 7.65 23.69 3.06
CA ARG A 264 8.49 24.75 3.61
C ARG A 264 7.83 26.09 3.35
N SER A 265 7.63 26.88 4.40
CA SER A 265 7.03 28.22 4.27
C SER A 265 8.00 29.22 3.65
N ASN A 266 7.48 30.41 3.36
CA ASN A 266 8.28 31.60 3.15
C ASN A 266 9.09 31.95 4.41
N GLY A 267 10.14 32.76 4.23
CA GLY A 267 10.98 33.23 5.31
C GLY A 267 10.22 34.12 6.28
N ILE A 268 10.32 33.81 7.57
CA ILE A 268 9.73 34.58 8.66
C ILE A 268 10.83 35.51 9.18
N PRO A 269 10.65 36.84 9.04
CA PRO A 269 11.67 37.82 9.40
C PRO A 269 12.11 37.71 10.86
N GLU A 270 13.31 38.20 11.12
CA GLU A 270 13.81 38.39 12.48
C GLU A 270 12.93 39.34 13.30
N SER A 271 12.98 39.20 14.63
CA SER A 271 12.23 40.03 15.58
C SER A 271 10.73 40.19 15.24
N SER A 272 10.09 39.13 14.77
CA SER A 272 8.70 39.16 14.28
C SER A 272 7.86 38.01 14.84
N ARG A 273 6.53 38.14 14.67
CA ARG A 273 5.57 37.07 14.94
C ARG A 273 4.77 36.77 13.68
N TYR A 274 4.62 35.49 13.36
CA TYR A 274 3.91 35.02 12.19
C TYR A 274 2.85 33.99 12.57
N ASN A 275 1.63 34.15 12.05
CA ASN A 275 0.55 33.19 12.26
C ASN A 275 0.26 32.53 10.91
N PHE A 276 0.76 31.32 10.72
CA PHE A 276 0.54 30.51 9.53
C PHE A 276 -0.80 29.77 9.62
N ASP A 277 -1.61 29.85 8.56
CA ASP A 277 -2.85 29.08 8.42
C ASP A 277 -2.89 28.38 7.06
N SER A 278 -2.76 27.05 7.07
CA SER A 278 -2.75 26.24 5.84
C SER A 278 -4.03 26.37 5.01
N THR A 279 -5.14 26.79 5.63
CA THR A 279 -6.42 26.93 4.92
C THR A 279 -6.53 28.24 4.13
N LYS A 280 -5.68 29.23 4.42
CA LYS A 280 -5.74 30.57 3.82
C LYS A 280 -4.61 30.83 2.85
N GLU A 281 -3.41 30.38 3.19
CA GLU A 281 -2.20 30.67 2.43
C GLU A 281 -1.95 29.62 1.37
N PHE A 282 -1.64 28.40 1.82
CA PHE A 282 -1.29 27.30 0.94
C PHE A 282 -1.89 25.98 1.46
N PRO A 283 -2.91 25.43 0.76
CA PRO A 283 -3.54 24.19 1.17
C PRO A 283 -2.57 23.01 0.99
N ILE A 284 -2.07 22.49 2.10
CA ILE A 284 -1.19 21.32 2.12
C ILE A 284 -2.05 20.07 1.93
N LYS A 285 -2.00 19.46 0.75
CA LYS A 285 -2.77 18.23 0.45
C LYS A 285 -2.00 16.99 0.90
N ILE A 286 -2.72 16.06 1.54
CA ILE A 286 -2.18 14.74 1.88
C ILE A 286 -2.08 13.92 0.59
N PRO A 287 -0.93 13.32 0.25
CA PRO A 287 -0.82 12.47 -0.93
C PRO A 287 -1.60 11.17 -0.75
N VAL A 288 -1.80 10.43 -1.84
CA VAL A 288 -2.43 9.11 -1.77
C VAL A 288 -1.46 8.11 -1.14
N LEU A 289 -1.89 7.52 -0.03
CA LEU A 289 -1.07 6.71 0.87
C LEU A 289 -1.83 5.45 1.31
N PRO A 290 -1.13 4.35 1.65
CA PRO A 290 -1.76 3.21 2.31
C PRO A 290 -2.41 3.64 3.63
N PRO A 291 -3.58 3.08 3.99
CA PRO A 291 -4.21 3.40 5.25
C PRO A 291 -3.34 2.98 6.45
N THR A 292 -3.57 3.60 7.59
CA THR A 292 -2.94 3.19 8.85
C THR A 292 -3.37 1.76 9.21
N MET A 293 -2.42 0.93 9.60
CA MET A 293 -2.61 -0.52 9.78
C MET A 293 -2.00 -1.02 11.08
N ILE A 294 -2.37 -0.41 12.20
CA ILE A 294 -1.90 -0.85 13.51
C ILE A 294 -2.79 -1.99 14.00
N GLY A 295 -2.18 -3.16 14.26
CA GLY A 295 -2.88 -4.32 14.81
C GLY A 295 -3.74 -5.12 13.82
N THR A 296 -3.71 -4.80 12.51
CA THR A 296 -4.44 -5.54 11.46
C THR A 296 -3.68 -6.76 10.94
N CYS A 297 -2.35 -6.66 10.86
CA CYS A 297 -1.47 -7.73 10.40
C CYS A 297 -0.30 -7.89 11.37
N ARG A 298 0.05 -9.15 11.68
CA ARG A 298 1.17 -9.44 12.60
C ARG A 298 2.52 -9.12 11.96
N LEU A 299 2.61 -9.24 10.64
CA LEU A 299 3.87 -9.14 9.91
C LEU A 299 4.26 -7.70 9.58
N VAL A 300 3.27 -6.81 9.45
CA VAL A 300 3.50 -5.42 9.05
C VAL A 300 2.52 -4.47 9.72
N GLN A 301 3.04 -3.34 10.19
CA GLN A 301 2.27 -2.23 10.70
C GLN A 301 2.66 -0.95 9.95
N ILE A 302 1.68 -0.13 9.63
CA ILE A 302 1.88 1.17 8.98
C ILE A 302 1.27 2.25 9.85
N TYR A 303 2.05 3.27 10.17
CA TYR A 303 1.59 4.44 10.91
C TYR A 303 2.32 5.70 10.45
N TYR A 304 1.72 6.87 10.69
CA TYR A 304 2.22 8.14 10.16
C TYR A 304 2.54 9.13 11.26
N THR A 305 3.58 9.93 11.04
CA THR A 305 4.00 11.00 11.95
C THR A 305 4.18 12.28 11.16
N LEU A 306 3.47 13.34 11.57
CA LEU A 306 3.69 14.69 11.09
C LEU A 306 4.73 15.35 11.99
N LYS A 307 5.88 15.71 11.43
CA LYS A 307 6.93 16.44 12.12
C LYS A 307 6.91 17.88 11.67
N VAL A 308 6.89 18.79 12.63
CA VAL A 308 6.97 20.23 12.40
C VAL A 308 8.19 20.77 13.12
N CYS A 309 8.99 21.57 12.43
CA CYS A 309 10.15 22.24 13.01
C CYS A 309 10.35 23.63 12.39
N LEU A 310 11.20 24.43 13.04
CA LEU A 310 11.70 25.68 12.47
C LEU A 310 13.11 25.45 11.94
N GLU A 311 13.35 25.84 10.71
CA GLU A 311 14.63 25.76 10.02
C GLU A 311 15.23 27.17 9.91
N ASP A 312 16.53 27.35 10.16
CA ASP A 312 17.22 28.61 9.90
C ASP A 312 17.82 28.68 8.48
N GLU A 313 18.44 29.81 8.13
CA GLU A 313 19.09 30.01 6.82
C GLU A 313 20.23 29.00 6.54
N ASN A 314 20.82 28.40 7.59
CA ASN A 314 21.86 27.38 7.49
C ASN A 314 21.30 25.96 7.47
N GLN A 315 19.99 25.79 7.26
CA GLN A 315 19.28 24.51 7.28
C GLN A 315 19.37 23.77 8.63
N LYS A 316 19.62 24.51 9.72
CA LYS A 316 19.59 23.93 11.06
C LYS A 316 18.17 23.94 11.59
N GLU A 317 17.69 22.75 11.94
CA GLU A 317 16.35 22.54 12.45
C GLU A 317 16.30 22.65 13.98
N ASP A 318 15.25 23.27 14.50
CA ASP A 318 14.99 23.50 15.92
C ASP A 318 13.48 23.42 16.22
N LEU A 319 13.11 23.34 17.51
CA LEU A 319 11.71 23.22 17.98
C LEU A 319 10.92 22.11 17.26
N PHE A 320 11.29 20.85 17.50
CA PHE A 320 10.63 19.70 16.89
C PHE A 320 9.32 19.35 17.61
N LEU A 321 8.22 19.34 16.86
CA LEU A 321 6.90 18.91 17.31
C LEU A 321 6.45 17.72 16.46
N ASP A 322 6.19 16.59 17.10
CA ASP A 322 5.75 15.35 16.44
C ASP A 322 4.28 15.07 16.75
N PHE A 323 3.47 14.83 15.72
CA PHE A 323 2.04 14.51 15.84
C PHE A 323 1.74 13.15 15.18
N PRO A 324 1.10 12.21 15.88
CA PRO A 324 0.60 11.01 15.25
C PRO A 324 -0.56 11.35 14.30
N ILE A 325 -0.49 10.87 13.05
CA ILE A 325 -1.56 11.02 12.07
C ILE A 325 -2.08 9.64 11.63
N VAL A 326 -3.39 9.57 11.42
CA VAL A 326 -4.08 8.40 10.87
C VAL A 326 -4.44 8.69 9.42
N ILE A 327 -4.04 7.80 8.51
CA ILE A 327 -4.54 7.80 7.14
C ILE A 327 -5.73 6.85 7.09
N GLY A 328 -6.92 7.40 6.85
CA GLY A 328 -8.19 6.67 6.84
C GLY A 328 -8.58 6.13 5.47
N THR A 329 -9.70 5.40 5.46
CA THR A 329 -10.33 4.88 4.23
C THR A 329 -11.70 5.50 3.97
N ILE A 330 -12.28 6.16 4.97
CA ILE A 330 -13.56 6.87 4.89
C ILE A 330 -13.32 8.35 5.24
N PRO A 331 -13.57 9.29 4.31
CA PRO A 331 -13.19 10.70 4.45
C PRO A 331 -14.08 11.47 5.43
N TYR A 332 -13.62 12.66 5.82
CA TYR A 332 -14.37 13.59 6.64
C TYR A 332 -15.51 14.23 5.83
N ARG A 333 -16.77 14.10 6.28
CA ARG A 333 -17.97 14.46 5.48
C ARG A 333 -18.72 15.71 5.95
N TYR A 334 -18.17 16.44 6.93
CA TYR A 334 -18.83 17.59 7.54
C TYR A 334 -18.01 18.88 7.36
N PRO A 335 -18.61 20.06 7.15
CA PRO A 335 -20.01 20.26 6.80
C PRO A 335 -20.35 19.69 5.42
N PRO A 336 -21.63 19.39 5.12
CA PRO A 336 -22.06 18.80 3.83
C PRO A 336 -21.60 19.59 2.59
N SER A 337 -21.38 20.90 2.74
CA SER A 337 -20.86 21.79 1.70
C SER A 337 -19.43 21.44 1.23
N MET A 338 -18.68 20.64 2.00
CA MET A 338 -17.32 20.20 1.68
C MET A 338 -17.27 18.75 1.15
N GLN A 339 -18.42 18.13 0.86
CA GLN A 339 -18.48 16.75 0.37
C GLN A 339 -17.97 16.61 -1.06
N GLY A 340 -16.80 15.99 -1.18
CA GLY A 340 -16.13 15.56 -2.39
C GLY A 340 -16.58 14.19 -2.89
N THR A 341 -15.91 13.70 -3.93
CA THR A 341 -16.09 12.33 -4.44
C THR A 341 -14.90 11.46 -4.05
N ILE A 342 -15.14 10.15 -3.95
CA ILE A 342 -14.07 9.17 -3.73
C ILE A 342 -13.66 8.61 -5.10
N SER A 343 -12.37 8.61 -5.38
CA SER A 343 -11.75 7.84 -6.45
C SER A 343 -10.62 6.98 -5.86
N TYR A 344 -9.98 6.18 -6.71
CA TYR A 344 -8.84 5.36 -6.32
C TYR A 344 -7.64 5.71 -7.19
N ASP A 345 -6.47 5.75 -6.58
CA ASP A 345 -5.23 6.14 -7.24
C ASP A 345 -4.06 5.34 -6.67
N PHE A 346 -2.94 5.32 -7.38
CA PHE A 346 -1.74 4.65 -6.90
C PHE A 346 -1.12 5.41 -5.74
N CYS A 347 -0.47 4.67 -4.83
CA CYS A 347 0.33 5.29 -3.79
C CYS A 347 1.49 6.06 -4.40
N THR A 348 1.81 7.20 -3.78
CA THR A 348 2.94 8.01 -4.15
C THR A 348 4.28 7.24 -4.20
N PRO A 349 5.14 7.44 -5.21
CA PRO A 349 6.31 6.57 -5.45
C PRO A 349 7.44 6.70 -4.43
N PHE A 350 7.34 7.65 -3.49
CA PHE A 350 8.39 7.92 -2.49
C PHE A 350 8.25 7.08 -1.22
N VAL A 351 7.15 6.35 -1.05
CA VAL A 351 6.85 5.59 0.17
C VAL A 351 6.63 4.10 -0.11
N GLU A 352 6.65 3.28 0.94
CA GLU A 352 6.30 1.86 0.83
C GLU A 352 4.80 1.74 0.46
N GLY A 353 4.48 0.85 -0.48
CA GLY A 353 3.16 0.79 -1.13
C GLY A 353 3.12 1.41 -2.52
N GLY A 354 3.99 2.39 -2.80
CA GLY A 354 4.09 3.06 -4.10
C GLY A 354 5.45 2.91 -4.79
N LYS A 355 6.52 2.70 -4.01
CA LYS A 355 7.91 2.63 -4.51
C LYS A 355 8.29 1.31 -5.17
N TYR A 356 7.64 0.21 -4.78
CA TYR A 356 8.05 -1.14 -5.16
C TYR A 356 6.96 -1.86 -5.93
N ILE A 357 7.42 -2.66 -6.90
CA ILE A 357 6.62 -3.69 -7.54
C ILE A 357 7.32 -5.02 -7.37
N SER A 358 6.52 -6.05 -7.07
CA SER A 358 7.03 -7.39 -6.87
C SER A 358 7.58 -8.01 -8.16
N PRO A 359 8.65 -8.83 -8.06
CA PRO A 359 9.18 -9.58 -9.19
C PRO A 359 8.20 -10.55 -9.83
N GLU A 360 7.17 -11.00 -9.09
CA GLU A 360 6.13 -11.92 -9.61
C GLU A 360 5.28 -11.31 -10.73
N PHE A 361 5.25 -9.97 -10.82
CA PHE A 361 4.53 -9.26 -11.87
C PHE A 361 5.45 -8.86 -13.03
N LYS A 362 6.72 -9.27 -13.02
CA LYS A 362 7.58 -9.08 -14.19
C LYS A 362 7.11 -10.03 -15.29
N LEU A 363 6.74 -9.47 -16.43
CA LEU A 363 6.69 -10.21 -17.70
C LEU A 363 8.10 -10.76 -17.95
N ILE A 364 8.36 -12.02 -17.58
CA ILE A 364 9.37 -12.95 -18.13
C ILE A 364 9.26 -14.29 -17.39
N GLU A 365 8.83 -15.29 -18.17
CA GLU A 365 8.96 -16.75 -18.10
C GLU A 365 8.71 -17.51 -16.78
N ASP A 366 7.79 -18.49 -16.94
CA ASP A 366 7.43 -19.55 -16.03
C ASP A 366 8.64 -20.16 -15.32
N SER A 367 8.75 -19.88 -14.02
CA SER A 367 9.49 -20.74 -13.11
C SER A 367 8.59 -21.10 -11.95
N ASN A 368 8.06 -22.32 -11.98
CA ASN A 368 7.26 -22.96 -10.92
C ASN A 368 8.02 -23.17 -9.58
N ASP A 369 9.17 -22.51 -9.40
CA ASP A 369 9.99 -22.60 -8.21
C ASP A 369 9.71 -21.40 -7.31
N GLU A 370 8.81 -21.56 -6.32
CA GLU A 370 8.56 -20.53 -5.30
C GLU A 370 9.88 -20.05 -4.64
N GLN A 371 10.87 -20.94 -4.52
CA GLN A 371 12.20 -20.63 -3.97
C GLN A 371 13.07 -19.71 -4.84
N LYS A 372 12.88 -19.66 -6.18
CA LYS A 372 13.64 -18.75 -7.06
C LYS A 372 13.05 -17.35 -7.08
N VAL A 373 11.74 -17.21 -6.87
CA VAL A 373 11.06 -15.91 -6.77
C VAL A 373 11.55 -15.13 -5.54
N PHE A 374 11.79 -15.80 -4.41
CA PHE A 374 12.34 -15.16 -3.20
C PHE A 374 13.77 -14.60 -3.36
N ASN A 375 14.54 -15.07 -4.36
CA ASN A 375 15.87 -14.55 -4.66
C ASN A 375 15.85 -13.33 -5.61
N ARG A 376 14.71 -13.02 -6.24
CA ARG A 376 14.58 -11.87 -7.14
C ARG A 376 14.33 -10.59 -6.32
N GLU A 377 15.06 -9.52 -6.64
CA GLU A 377 14.88 -8.24 -5.96
C GLU A 377 13.68 -7.46 -6.51
N SER A 378 12.94 -6.81 -5.62
CA SER A 378 11.83 -5.91 -5.99
C SER A 378 12.34 -4.78 -6.88
N THR A 379 11.56 -4.44 -7.91
CA THR A 379 11.91 -3.31 -8.79
C THR A 379 11.48 -2.02 -8.11
N ILE A 380 12.42 -1.07 -8.05
CA ILE A 380 12.12 0.32 -7.70
C ILE A 380 11.49 0.96 -8.94
N LEU A 381 10.33 1.58 -8.77
CA LEU A 381 9.75 2.42 -9.81
C LEU A 381 10.54 3.73 -9.88
N THR A 382 11.64 3.76 -10.62
CA THR A 382 12.28 5.03 -10.97
C THR A 382 11.38 5.73 -11.98
N LEU A 383 10.78 6.86 -11.59
CA LEU A 383 10.32 7.86 -12.55
C LEU A 383 11.59 8.42 -13.21
N ASN A 384 11.91 7.94 -14.41
CA ASN A 384 12.74 8.73 -15.32
C ASN A 384 11.88 9.94 -15.71
N VAL A 385 11.97 11.01 -14.92
CA VAL A 385 11.51 12.32 -15.36
C VAL A 385 12.58 12.82 -16.33
N ASP A 386 12.48 12.40 -17.59
CA ASP A 386 13.10 13.18 -18.65
C ASP A 386 12.32 14.48 -18.75
N GLU A 387 12.95 15.60 -18.39
CA GLU A 387 12.37 16.95 -18.29
C GLU A 387 11.88 17.55 -19.63
N ASN A 388 11.64 16.76 -20.69
CA ASN A 388 11.29 17.29 -22.02
C ASN A 388 10.12 16.64 -22.76
N GLU A 389 9.28 15.82 -22.12
CA GLU A 389 8.00 15.41 -22.74
C GLU A 389 6.82 15.60 -21.80
N ALA A 390 5.93 16.51 -22.18
CA ALA A 390 4.65 16.72 -21.52
C ALA A 390 3.81 15.43 -21.58
N PRO A 391 3.23 14.96 -20.47
CA PRO A 391 2.31 13.83 -20.50
C PRO A 391 1.05 14.25 -21.25
N LYS A 392 0.89 13.78 -22.48
CA LYS A 392 -0.40 13.81 -23.16
C LYS A 392 -1.34 12.88 -22.41
N GLY A 393 -2.22 13.46 -21.59
CA GLY A 393 -3.39 12.76 -21.10
C GLY A 393 -4.27 12.39 -22.30
N SER A 394 -4.38 11.10 -22.60
CA SER A 394 -5.43 10.63 -23.49
C SER A 394 -6.73 10.52 -22.69
N CYS A 395 -7.66 11.41 -23.05
CA CYS A 395 -9.06 11.33 -22.69
C CYS A 395 -9.64 10.02 -23.21
N LEU A 396 -10.50 9.40 -22.39
CA LEU A 396 -11.40 8.34 -22.82
C LEU A 396 -12.43 8.95 -23.78
N ASP A 397 -12.38 8.60 -25.05
CA ASP A 397 -13.53 8.55 -25.95
C ASP A 397 -13.16 7.78 -27.23
N GLY A 398 -13.98 6.79 -27.60
CA GLY A 398 -14.05 6.26 -28.97
C GLY A 398 -13.71 4.78 -29.20
N ASN A 399 -14.79 4.00 -29.32
CA ASN A 399 -15.03 2.87 -30.23
C ASN A 399 -14.27 1.54 -30.10
N ILE A 400 -15.06 0.51 -29.83
CA ILE A 400 -14.76 -0.92 -29.90
C ILE A 400 -14.67 -1.33 -31.39
N GLU A 401 -13.54 -1.91 -31.79
CA GLU A 401 -13.48 -2.85 -32.92
C GLU A 401 -12.71 -4.10 -32.50
N ASP A 402 -13.25 -5.25 -32.92
CA ASP A 402 -12.87 -6.60 -32.55
C ASP A 402 -11.43 -6.99 -32.94
N GLY A 403 -10.79 -7.81 -32.10
CA GLY A 403 -9.82 -8.79 -32.58
C GLY A 403 -8.32 -8.54 -32.34
N GLN A 404 -7.94 -7.75 -31.35
CA GLN A 404 -6.57 -7.74 -30.83
C GLN A 404 -6.60 -7.89 -29.31
N GLU A 405 -6.07 -9.01 -28.79
CA GLU A 405 -5.72 -9.14 -27.38
C GLU A 405 -4.81 -7.96 -27.03
N SER A 406 -5.38 -6.97 -26.35
CA SER A 406 -4.67 -5.76 -26.04
C SER A 406 -3.53 -6.08 -25.08
N GLU A 407 -2.33 -5.68 -25.45
CA GLU A 407 -1.07 -5.66 -24.68
C GLU A 407 -1.19 -4.93 -23.31
N CYS A 408 -2.39 -4.45 -22.97
CA CYS A 408 -2.78 -3.77 -21.74
C CYS A 408 -3.35 -4.69 -20.64
N ASP A 409 -3.67 -5.97 -20.92
CA ASP A 409 -4.25 -6.87 -19.90
C ASP A 409 -3.24 -7.40 -18.86
N TYR A 410 -1.96 -7.08 -19.03
CA TYR A 410 -0.90 -7.30 -18.04
C TYR A 410 -0.49 -6.00 -17.33
N ILE A 411 -1.45 -5.14 -16.99
CA ILE A 411 -1.20 -4.17 -15.91
C ILE A 411 -0.76 -4.99 -14.69
N LEU A 412 0.54 -4.93 -14.39
CA LEU A 412 1.12 -5.46 -13.17
C LEU A 412 0.17 -5.14 -12.02
N TYR A 413 -0.31 -6.16 -11.30
CA TYR A 413 -1.18 -5.91 -10.16
C TYR A 413 -0.47 -4.93 -9.22
N ARG A 414 -1.07 -3.75 -9.09
CA ARG A 414 -0.61 -2.68 -8.22
C ARG A 414 -1.79 -2.26 -7.36
N PRO A 415 -1.65 -2.29 -6.03
CA PRO A 415 -2.72 -1.85 -5.16
C PRO A 415 -2.98 -0.36 -5.36
N VAL A 416 -4.27 -0.01 -5.33
CA VAL A 416 -4.75 1.38 -5.32
C VAL A 416 -5.29 1.72 -3.95
N TYR A 417 -5.32 3.01 -3.63
CA TYR A 417 -5.74 3.51 -2.33
C TYR A 417 -6.73 4.67 -2.51
N VAL A 418 -7.45 4.99 -1.43
CA VAL A 418 -8.51 5.99 -1.44
C VAL A 418 -7.93 7.37 -1.74
N ARG A 419 -8.55 8.06 -2.70
CA ARG A 419 -8.33 9.47 -3.00
C ARG A 419 -9.65 10.22 -2.85
N TYR A 420 -9.66 11.22 -1.99
CA TYR A 420 -10.76 12.14 -1.82
C TYR A 420 -10.55 13.36 -2.71
N ASN A 421 -11.49 13.60 -3.61
CA ASN A 421 -11.49 14.76 -4.48
C ASN A 421 -12.39 15.84 -3.85
N GLU A 422 -11.76 16.76 -3.12
CA GLU A 422 -12.44 17.94 -2.57
C GLU A 422 -13.17 18.69 -3.69
N LYS A 423 -14.43 19.08 -3.47
CA LYS A 423 -15.11 20.00 -4.39
C LYS A 423 -14.43 21.35 -4.27
N ASP A 424 -13.73 21.76 -5.34
CA ASP A 424 -13.11 23.08 -5.39
C ASP A 424 -14.16 24.16 -5.11
N ALA A 425 -13.99 24.90 -4.01
CA ALA A 425 -14.72 26.16 -3.77
C ALA A 425 -14.24 27.29 -4.71
N VAL A 426 -13.53 26.96 -5.80
CA VAL A 426 -12.87 27.89 -6.72
C VAL A 426 -13.78 28.21 -7.90
N LYS A 427 -14.89 28.92 -7.62
CA LYS A 427 -15.57 29.76 -8.62
C LYS A 427 -15.81 31.21 -8.16
N LYS A 428 -15.21 31.65 -7.05
CA LYS A 428 -15.31 33.05 -6.57
C LYS A 428 -13.97 33.62 -6.10
N ALA A 429 -12.94 33.62 -6.95
CA ALA A 429 -11.76 34.47 -6.78
C ALA A 429 -10.94 34.59 -8.09
N LYS A 430 -11.60 34.77 -9.24
CA LYS A 430 -10.92 35.35 -10.41
C LYS A 430 -11.10 36.86 -10.32
N ASN A 431 -10.20 37.54 -9.61
CA ASN A 431 -9.73 38.90 -9.92
C ASN A 431 -8.86 39.44 -8.77
N LYS A 432 -7.65 39.90 -9.13
CA LYS A 432 -6.54 40.45 -8.31
C LYS A 432 -5.80 39.35 -7.52
N VAL A 433 -4.51 39.09 -7.74
CA VAL A 433 -3.37 40.01 -7.87
C VAL A 433 -2.29 39.33 -8.75
N ASN A 434 -1.64 40.11 -9.63
CA ASN A 434 -0.40 39.72 -10.30
C ASN A 434 0.74 39.69 -9.26
N CYS A 435 1.20 38.50 -8.87
CA CYS A 435 2.47 38.34 -8.17
C CYS A 435 3.49 37.71 -9.14
N SER A 436 4.72 38.23 -9.10
CA SER A 436 5.89 37.81 -9.87
C SER A 436 6.16 36.31 -9.70
N LEU A 437 6.63 35.67 -10.78
CA LEU A 437 7.00 34.25 -10.82
C LEU A 437 8.12 33.87 -9.83
N ASP A 438 8.80 34.85 -9.24
CA ASP A 438 9.92 34.69 -8.30
C ASP A 438 9.48 34.63 -6.82
N ASP A 439 8.19 34.86 -6.50
CA ASP A 439 7.64 34.81 -5.14
C ASP A 439 6.87 33.51 -4.82
N LEU A 440 6.98 32.50 -5.68
CA LEU A 440 6.34 31.19 -5.47
C LEU A 440 7.18 30.36 -4.48
N PRO A 441 6.60 29.83 -3.38
CA PRO A 441 7.29 28.89 -2.52
C PRO A 441 7.70 27.67 -3.35
N SER A 442 8.98 27.32 -3.30
CA SER A 442 9.50 26.19 -4.04
C SER A 442 8.94 24.89 -3.48
N ILE A 443 8.01 24.27 -4.21
CA ILE A 443 7.81 22.83 -4.14
C ILE A 443 9.05 22.24 -4.82
N ILE A 444 10.15 22.12 -4.07
CA ILE A 444 11.39 21.56 -4.61
C ILE A 444 11.09 20.13 -5.04
N PRO A 445 11.21 19.78 -6.34
CA PRO A 445 11.19 18.39 -6.74
C PRO A 445 12.40 17.71 -6.09
N ILE A 446 12.13 16.66 -5.32
CA ILE A 446 13.05 15.94 -4.42
C ILE A 446 14.30 15.35 -5.11
N ALA A 447 14.40 15.47 -6.44
CA ALA A 447 15.58 15.08 -7.22
C ALA A 447 16.88 15.73 -6.70
N LYS A 448 16.84 16.98 -6.21
CA LYS A 448 18.06 17.66 -5.70
C LYS A 448 18.48 17.21 -4.30
N ALA A 449 17.53 16.93 -3.40
CA ALA A 449 17.85 16.53 -2.02
C ALA A 449 18.43 15.11 -1.93
N GLN A 450 17.98 14.18 -2.78
CA GLN A 450 18.52 12.82 -2.82
C GLN A 450 19.93 12.74 -3.44
N GLN A 451 20.23 13.59 -4.43
CA GLN A 451 21.56 13.65 -5.04
C GLN A 451 22.64 14.16 -4.07
N GLU A 452 22.30 15.09 -3.16
CA GLU A 452 23.28 15.59 -2.16
C GLU A 452 23.57 14.58 -1.05
N ILE A 453 22.58 13.77 -0.65
CA ILE A 453 22.77 12.69 0.34
C ILE A 453 23.65 11.58 -0.25
N ILE A 454 23.40 11.17 -1.50
CA ILE A 454 24.22 10.16 -2.19
C ILE A 454 25.65 10.66 -2.41
N LYS A 455 25.83 11.95 -2.77
CA LYS A 455 27.16 12.56 -2.90
C LYS A 455 27.91 12.65 -1.56
N LYS A 456 27.21 12.92 -0.44
CA LYS A 456 27.82 12.91 0.90
C LYS A 456 28.23 11.50 1.34
N GLU A 457 27.40 10.48 1.08
CA GLU A 457 27.73 9.08 1.39
C GLU A 457 28.91 8.55 0.56
N GLN A 458 28.96 8.87 -0.74
CA GLN A 458 30.10 8.50 -1.60
C GLN A 458 31.41 9.19 -1.20
N LYS A 459 31.35 10.44 -0.73
CA LYS A 459 32.54 11.16 -0.24
C LYS A 459 33.08 10.56 1.07
N ILE A 460 32.21 10.08 1.96
CA ILE A 460 32.61 9.43 3.22
C ILE A 460 33.24 8.05 2.95
N ILE A 461 32.78 7.32 1.94
CA ILE A 461 33.34 6.02 1.55
C ILE A 461 34.74 6.19 0.92
N ASN A 462 34.93 7.21 0.07
CA ASN A 462 36.22 7.47 -0.59
C ASN A 462 37.29 8.11 0.31
N THR A 463 36.96 8.47 1.55
CA THR A 463 37.95 9.01 2.52
C THR A 463 38.37 7.97 3.57
N LYS A 464 37.85 6.72 3.48
CA LYS A 464 38.17 5.59 4.39
C LYS A 464 38.80 4.38 3.68
N LEU A 465 39.08 4.50 2.39
CA LEU A 465 40.02 3.68 1.61
C LEU A 465 41.25 4.55 1.33
#